data_AF-A0A431WCZ7-F1
#
_entry.id   AF-A0A431WCZ7-F1
#
_cell.length_a   1.000
_cell.length_b   1.000
_cell.length_c   1.000
_cell.angle_alpha   90.00
_cell.angle_beta   90.00
_cell.angle_gamma   90.00
#
_symmetry.space_group_name_H-M   'P 1'
#
loop_
_entity.id
_entity.type
_entity.pdbx_description
1 polymer ?
#
loop_
_entity_poly.entity_id
_entity_poly.type
_entity_poly.pdbx_seq_one_letter_code
_entity_poly.pdbx_strand_id
1 'polypeptide(L)' 'MIMNINATILGQVILFTAVVVGILSFYLGKRKTQTPILATIIGIILSFIPPLALVYLAALVLKNDVETID' A
#
# COMPACT_ATOMS: atom_id res chain seq x y z
N MET A 1 3.02 -11.38 31.47
CA MET A 1 2.92 -9.92 31.28
C MET A 1 2.07 -9.69 30.04
N ILE A 2 0.88 -9.12 30.17
CA ILE A 2 -0.04 -8.90 29.04
C ILE A 2 0.32 -7.55 28.42
N MET A 3 0.55 -7.52 27.10
CA MET A 3 0.81 -6.28 26.37
C MET A 3 -0.48 -5.46 26.26
N ASN A 4 -0.51 -4.27 26.86
CA ASN A 4 -1.62 -3.33 26.72
C ASN A 4 -1.38 -2.45 25.49
N ILE A 5 -1.94 -2.85 24.35
CA ILE A 5 -1.82 -2.07 23.12
C ILE A 5 -2.95 -1.05 23.06
N ASN A 6 -2.61 0.23 23.02
CA ASN A 6 -3.61 1.29 22.98
C ASN A 6 -4.28 1.32 21.60
N ALA A 7 -5.61 1.14 21.58
CA ALA A 7 -6.41 1.16 20.35
C ALA A 7 -6.22 2.47 19.55
N THR A 8 -6.02 3.61 20.22
CA THR A 8 -5.72 4.88 19.57
C THR A 8 -4.38 4.83 18.83
N ILE A 9 -3.34 4.26 19.44
CA ILE A 9 -2.01 4.13 18.81
C ILE A 9 -2.09 3.16 17.62
N LEU A 10 -2.80 2.03 17.77
CA LEU A 10 -3.04 1.11 16.66
C LEU A 10 -3.76 1.78 15.49
N GLY A 11 -4.83 2.54 15.76
CA GLY A 11 -5.57 3.25 14.73
C GLY A 11 -4.72 4.30 14.00
N GLN A 12 -3.86 5.03 14.72
CA GLN A 12 -2.92 5.98 14.14
C GLN A 12 -1.90 5.30 13.21
N VAL A 13 -1.35 4.15 13.62
CA VAL A 13 -0.41 3.38 12.80
C VAL A 13 -1.06 2.88 11.51
N ILE A 14 -2.29 2.34 11.60
CA ILE A 14 -3.04 1.88 10.43
C ILE A 14 -3.35 3.05 9.50
N LEU A 15 -3.86 4.17 10.02
CA LEU A 15 -4.17 5.36 9.20
C LEU A 15 -2.93 5.92 8.51
N PHE A 16 -1.83 6.05 9.24
CA PHE A 16 -0.56 6.49 8.67
C PHE A 16 -0.09 5.57 7.54
N THR A 17 -0.14 4.25 7.78
CA THR A 17 0.22 3.24 6.78
C THR A 17 -0.72 3.31 5.57
N ALA A 18 -2.02 3.48 5.77
CA ALA A 18 -3.02 3.59 4.71
C ALA A 18 -2.75 4.79 3.79
N VAL A 19 -2.43 5.95 4.36
CA VAL A 19 -2.11 7.15 3.58
C VAL A 19 -0.83 6.96 2.77
N VAL A 20 0.25 6.47 3.41
CA VAL A 20 1.53 6.26 2.74
C VAL A 20 1.42 5.22 1.63
N VAL A 21 0.81 4.06 1.93
CA VAL A 21 0.64 2.98 0.96
C VAL A 21 -0.30 3.38 -0.16
N GLY A 22 -1.37 4.11 0.14
CA GLY A 22 -2.30 4.62 -0.88
C GLY A 22 -1.61 5.54 -1.89
N ILE A 23 -0.85 6.53 -1.41
CA ILE A 23 -0.11 7.46 -2.28
C ILE A 23 0.91 6.69 -3.14
N LEU A 24 1.70 5.82 -2.52
CA LEU A 24 2.73 5.05 -3.23
C LEU A 24 2.12 4.07 -4.24
N SER A 25 1.03 3.39 -3.89
CA SER A 25 0.34 2.45 -4.77
C SER A 25 -0.30 3.15 -5.95
N PHE A 26 -0.81 4.37 -5.77
CA PHE A 26 -1.31 5.18 -6.89
C PHE A 26 -0.17 5.63 -7.82
N TYR A 27 0.92 6.14 -7.25
CA TYR A 27 2.08 6.59 -8.01
C TYR A 27 2.71 5.46 -8.83
N LEU A 28 2.98 4.32 -8.17
CA LEU A 28 3.54 3.13 -8.81
C LEU A 28 2.52 2.51 -9.78
N GLY A 29 1.25 2.45 -9.39
CA GLY A 29 0.16 1.95 -10.22
C GLY A 29 0.02 2.70 -11.54
N LYS A 30 0.21 4.03 -11.58
CA LYS A 30 0.15 4.81 -12.81
C LYS A 30 1.23 4.44 -13.82
N ARG A 31 2.41 4.00 -13.36
CA ARG A 31 3.56 3.68 -14.22
C ARG A 31 3.65 2.19 -14.53
N LYS A 32 3.25 1.35 -13.57
CA LYS A 32 3.51 -0.09 -13.57
C LYS A 32 2.27 -0.93 -13.73
N THR A 33 1.06 -0.37 -13.73
CA THR A 33 -0.18 -1.15 -13.89
C THR A 33 -1.13 -0.49 -14.90
N GLN A 34 -1.98 -1.30 -15.55
CA GLN A 34 -3.02 -0.77 -16.44
C GLN A 34 -4.17 -0.10 -15.66
N THR A 35 -4.30 -0.40 -14.36
CA THR A 35 -5.43 0.00 -13.51
C THR A 35 -4.94 0.63 -12.19
N PRO A 36 -4.45 1.89 -12.22
CA PRO A 36 -3.89 2.56 -11.03
C PRO A 36 -4.86 2.67 -9.85
N ILE A 37 -6.16 2.82 -10.13
CA ILE A 37 -7.20 2.89 -9.10
C ILE A 37 -7.32 1.58 -8.33
N LEU A 38 -7.31 0.44 -9.04
CA LEU A 38 -7.38 -0.88 -8.39
C LEU A 38 -6.12 -1.16 -7.55
N ALA A 39 -4.94 -0.81 -8.07
CA ALA A 39 -3.69 -0.93 -7.30
C ALA A 39 -3.75 -0.12 -5.99
N THR A 40 -4.31 1.09 -6.05
CA THR A 40 -4.49 1.94 -4.87
C THR A 40 -5.45 1.33 -3.84
N ILE A 41 -6.60 0.83 -4.29
CA ILE A 41 -7.60 0.20 -3.41
C ILE A 41 -7.00 -1.04 -2.74
N ILE A 42 -6.28 -1.88 -3.48
CA ILE A 42 -5.60 -3.06 -2.92
C ILE A 42 -4.58 -2.64 -1.87
N GLY A 43 -3.73 -1.65 -2.17
CA GLY A 43 -2.76 -1.11 -1.21
C GLY A 43 -3.40 -0.60 0.08
N ILE A 44 -4.50 0.16 -0.03
CA ILE A 44 -5.24 0.66 1.15
C ILE A 44 -5.87 -0.49 1.95
N ILE A 45 -6.45 -1.50 1.31
CA ILE A 45 -7.01 -2.66 2.03
C ILE A 45 -5.90 -3.45 2.75
N LEU A 46 -4.75 -3.64 2.10
CA LEU A 46 -3.62 -4.33 2.73
C LEU A 46 -2.99 -3.53 3.87
N SER A 47 -3.16 -2.20 3.92
CA SER A 47 -2.62 -1.33 4.97
C SER A 47 -3.15 -1.63 6.38
N PHE A 48 -4.28 -2.35 6.49
CA PHE A 48 -4.79 -2.87 7.76
C PHE A 48 -3.84 -3.89 8.40
N ILE A 49 -2.99 -4.53 7.60
CA ILE A 49 -1.92 -5.42 8.04
C ILE A 49 -0.60 -4.79 7.55
N PRO A 50 0.02 -3.87 8.34
CA PRO A 50 1.13 -3.07 7.87
C PRO A 50 2.29 -3.84 7.21
N PRO A 51 2.72 -5.01 7.72
CA PRO A 51 3.75 -5.80 7.05
C PRO A 51 3.34 -6.28 5.65
N LEU A 52 2.07 -6.66 5.46
CA LEU A 52 1.57 -7.15 4.18
C LEU A 52 1.50 -6.03 3.13
N ALA A 53 1.15 -4.82 3.56
CA ALA A 53 1.14 -3.64 2.72
C ALA A 53 2.54 -3.29 2.17
N LEU A 54 3.58 -3.47 2.98
CA LEU A 54 4.97 -3.28 2.56
C LEU A 54 5.40 -4.34 1.54
N VAL A 55 5.04 -5.61 1.76
CA VAL A 55 5.31 -6.69 0.80
C VAL A 55 4.62 -6.41 -0.55
N TYR A 56 3.37 -5.94 -0.51
CA TYR A 56 2.64 -5.54 -1.72
C TYR A 56 3.30 -4.38 -2.44
N LEU A 57 3.73 -3.33 -1.72
CA LEU A 57 4.48 -2.24 -2.32
C LEU A 57 5.78 -2.71 -2.94
N ALA A 58 6.53 -3.59 -2.27
CA ALA A 58 7.75 -4.16 -2.83
C ALA A 58 7.45 -4.90 -4.14
N ALA A 59 6.41 -5.75 -4.17
CA ALA A 59 5.97 -6.42 -5.38
C ALA A 59 5.58 -5.41 -6.50
N LEU A 60 4.92 -4.30 -6.15
CA LEU A 60 4.60 -3.23 -7.10
C LEU A 60 5.85 -2.52 -7.63
N VAL A 61 6.86 -2.29 -6.78
CA VAL A 61 8.14 -1.68 -7.18
C VAL A 61 8.90 -2.58 -8.14
N LEU A 62 8.95 -3.89 -7.85
CA LEU A 62 9.62 -4.89 -8.68
C LEU A 62 8.87 -5.18 -9.99
N LYS A 63 7.60 -4.81 -10.09
CA LYS A 63 6.82 -4.97 -11.32
C LYS A 63 7.43 -4.11 -12.43
N ASN A 64 7.59 -4.68 -13.62
CA ASN A 64 8.00 -3.92 -14.79
C ASN A 64 6.94 -2.86 -15.15
N ASP A 65 7.43 -1.74 -15.68
CA ASP A 65 6.58 -0.67 -16.21
C ASP A 65 5.74 -1.25 -17.36
N VAL A 66 4.53 -0.71 -17.53
CA VAL A 66 3.71 -1.13 -18.68
C VAL A 66 4.35 -0.47 -19.90
N GLU A 67 4.77 -1.26 -20.89
CA GLU A 67 5.26 -0.73 -22.17
C GLU A 67 4.15 0.12 -22.78
N THR A 68 4.33 1.44 -22.77
CA THR A 68 3.60 2.31 -23.69
C THR A 68 4.27 2.12 -25.05
N ILE A 69 3.52 1.55 -26.00
CA ILE A 69 3.93 1.56 -27.40
C ILE A 69 3.79 3.02 -27.84
N ASP A 70 4.87 3.77 -27.68
CA ASP A 70 5.04 5.13 -28.22
C ASP A 70 5.32 5.04 -29.73
#